data_AF-A0A0F9E4A9-F1
#
_entry.id   AF-A0A0F9E4A9-F1
#
_cell.length_a   1.000
_cell.length_b   1.000
_cell.length_c   1.000
_cell.angle_alpha   90.00
_cell.angle_beta   90.00
_cell.angle_gamma   90.00
#
_symmetry.space_group_name_H-M   'P 1'
#
loop_
_entity.id
_entity.type
_entity.pdbx_description
1 polymer ?
#
loop_
_entity_poly.entity_id
_entity_poly.type
_entity_poly.pdbx_seq_one_letter_code
_entity_poly.pdbx_strand_id
1 'polypeptide(L)'
;METSNVFVNKLEKAVYPDTPPFNPDKKYPEYEFDDNSNRTLTRFGEATNGNDPNNVIRTLYDERDLIFQVIRAESDPNQSTTQYDYDGNGNMLTK
;
A
#
# COMPACT_ATOMS: atom_id res chain seq x y z
N MET A 1 37.44 16.65 25.79
CA MET A 1 37.65 15.84 24.57
C MET A 1 37.31 14.39 24.91
N GLU A 2 36.97 13.60 23.89
CA GLU A 2 36.38 12.24 23.87
C GLU A 2 34.84 12.21 23.99
N THR A 3 34.09 12.27 22.86
CA THR A 3 33.68 11.21 21.90
C THR A 3 32.58 10.30 22.46
N SER A 4 31.30 10.48 22.13
CA SER A 4 30.61 10.14 20.86
C SER A 4 29.77 8.87 21.00
N ASN A 5 28.52 8.99 20.54
CA ASN A 5 27.62 7.95 20.02
C ASN A 5 26.80 7.12 21.02
N VAL A 6 25.69 7.71 21.46
CA VAL A 6 24.51 6.95 21.90
C VAL A 6 23.84 6.38 20.65
N PHE A 7 24.08 5.10 20.35
CA PHE A 7 23.31 4.37 19.36
C PHE A 7 21.96 3.97 19.96
N VAL A 8 20.92 4.76 19.70
CA VAL A 8 19.54 4.34 19.96
C VAL A 8 19.13 3.41 18.83
N ASN A 9 19.28 2.10 19.05
CA ASN A 9 18.78 1.10 18.11
C ASN A 9 18.19 -0.08 18.87
N LYS A 10 16.90 0.01 19.20
CA LYS A 10 15.99 -1.13 19.08
C LYS A 10 14.56 -0.65 19.20
N LEU A 11 13.90 -0.52 18.06
CA LEU A 11 12.44 -0.62 18.00
C LEU A 11 12.09 -1.99 18.57
N GLU A 12 11.62 -2.04 19.81
CA GLU A 12 11.01 -3.23 20.40
C GLU A 12 9.72 -3.52 19.63
N LYS A 13 9.86 -4.26 18.53
CA LYS A 13 8.74 -4.78 17.75
C LYS A 13 7.95 -5.71 18.67
N ALA A 14 6.68 -5.39 18.91
CA ALA A 14 5.71 -6.33 19.44
C ALA A 14 5.77 -7.62 18.60
N VAL A 15 6.23 -8.71 19.20
CA VAL A 15 6.35 -10.02 18.56
C VAL A 15 4.97 -10.67 18.61
N TYR A 16 4.23 -10.65 17.49
CA TYR A 16 3.08 -11.52 17.34
C TYR A 16 3.59 -12.96 17.14
N PRO A 17 3.05 -13.97 17.83
CA PRO A 17 3.60 -15.34 17.87
C PRO A 17 3.61 -16.06 16.52
N ASP A 18 2.83 -15.57 15.54
CA ASP A 18 2.75 -16.12 14.17
C ASP A 18 3.42 -15.21 13.12
N THR A 19 4.18 -14.20 13.53
CA THR A 19 4.92 -13.39 12.57
C THR A 19 6.08 -14.22 12.03
N PRO A 20 6.19 -14.49 10.71
CA PRO A 20 7.38 -15.12 10.16
C PRO A 20 8.61 -14.31 10.60
N PRO A 21 9.75 -14.97 10.86
CA PRO A 21 10.95 -14.28 11.33
C PRO A 21 11.21 -13.10 10.41
N PHE A 22 11.38 -11.91 11.02
CA PHE A 22 11.67 -10.70 10.26
C PHE A 22 12.93 -10.95 9.44
N ASN A 23 12.74 -11.13 8.14
CA ASN A 23 13.85 -11.24 7.21
C ASN A 23 14.19 -9.80 6.79
N PRO A 24 15.32 -9.23 7.24
CA PRO A 24 15.69 -7.85 6.92
C PRO A 24 15.89 -7.63 5.42
N ASP A 25 16.19 -8.69 4.67
CA ASP A 25 16.40 -8.67 3.22
C ASP A 25 15.08 -8.84 2.45
N LYS A 26 14.01 -9.30 3.13
CA LYS A 26 12.69 -9.43 2.52
C LYS A 26 11.98 -8.08 2.60
N LYS A 27 11.83 -7.43 1.44
CA LYS A 27 10.95 -6.27 1.31
C LYS A 27 9.50 -6.72 1.28
N TYR A 28 8.71 -6.15 2.18
CA TYR A 28 7.28 -6.39 2.30
C TYR A 28 6.52 -5.34 1.47
N PRO A 29 5.30 -5.64 1.03
CA PRO A 29 4.44 -4.62 0.45
C PRO A 29 4.16 -3.51 1.46
N GLU A 30 4.07 -2.28 0.95
CA GLU A 30 3.70 -1.09 1.73
C GLU A 30 2.28 -0.66 1.35
N TYR A 31 1.59 -0.04 2.30
CA TYR A 31 0.20 0.38 2.15
C TYR A 31 0.02 1.83 2.59
N GLU A 32 -0.80 2.57 1.86
CA GLU A 32 -1.30 3.90 2.27
C GLU A 32 -2.82 3.80 2.47
N PHE A 33 -3.33 4.60 3.41
CA PHE A 33 -4.74 4.62 3.79
C PHE A 33 -5.26 6.07 3.79
N ASP A 34 -6.56 6.24 3.51
CA ASP A 34 -7.25 7.52 3.73
C ASP A 34 -7.75 7.67 5.18
N ASP A 35 -8.42 8.78 5.48
CA ASP A 35 -8.95 9.09 6.81
C ASP A 35 -10.06 8.11 7.26
N ASN A 36 -10.72 7.45 6.31
CA ASN A 36 -11.74 6.43 6.54
C ASN A 36 -11.11 5.03 6.72
N SER A 37 -9.77 4.94 6.75
CA SER A 37 -8.99 3.70 6.81
C SER A 37 -9.17 2.78 5.60
N ASN A 38 -9.63 3.31 4.46
CA ASN A 38 -9.63 2.58 3.21
C ASN A 38 -8.21 2.56 2.64
N ARG A 39 -7.81 1.42 2.07
CA ARG A 39 -6.47 1.27 1.47
C ARG A 39 -6.43 1.92 0.10
N THR A 40 -5.79 3.07 0.01
CA THR A 40 -5.68 3.88 -1.22
C THR A 40 -4.49 3.52 -2.09
N LEU A 41 -3.44 2.93 -1.51
CA LEU A 41 -2.27 2.47 -2.27
C LEU A 41 -1.72 1.15 -1.74
N THR A 42 -1.26 0.30 -2.66
CA THR A 42 -0.39 -0.84 -2.39
C THR A 42 0.87 -0.72 -3.24
N ARG A 43 2.05 -0.75 -2.61
CA ARG A 43 3.34 -0.86 -3.29
C ARG A 43 3.88 -2.27 -3.08
N PHE A 44 4.15 -3.00 -4.15
CA PHE A 44 4.68 -4.37 -4.04
C PHE A 44 6.18 -4.39 -3.80
N GLY A 45 6.73 -5.57 -3.50
CA GLY A 45 8.15 -5.75 -3.15
C GLY A 45 9.12 -5.17 -4.18
N GLU A 46 8.84 -5.29 -5.48
CA GLU A 46 9.70 -4.71 -6.52
C GLU A 46 9.64 -3.17 -6.55
N ALA A 47 8.49 -2.57 -6.21
CA ALA A 47 8.35 -1.13 -6.06
C ALA A 47 9.07 -0.62 -4.82
N THR A 48 8.96 -1.32 -3.69
CA THR A 48 9.64 -0.95 -2.44
C THR A 48 11.15 -1.25 -2.48
N ASN A 49 11.58 -2.14 -3.36
CA ASN A 49 12.99 -2.39 -3.68
C ASN A 49 13.55 -1.44 -4.76
N GLY A 50 12.69 -0.64 -5.41
CA GLY A 50 13.08 0.33 -6.44
C GLY A 50 13.40 -0.27 -7.82
N ASN A 51 13.22 -1.59 -8.00
CA ASN A 51 13.42 -2.27 -9.28
C ASN A 51 12.30 -1.95 -10.29
N ASP A 52 11.06 -1.89 -9.79
CA ASP A 52 9.88 -1.51 -10.57
C ASP A 52 9.02 -0.55 -9.74
N PRO A 53 9.35 0.76 -9.73
CA PRO A 53 8.62 1.76 -8.96
C PRO A 53 7.12 1.84 -9.28
N ASN A 54 6.73 1.39 -10.46
CA ASN A 54 5.36 1.38 -10.93
C ASN A 54 4.62 0.07 -10.55
N ASN A 55 5.25 -0.89 -9.87
CA ASN A 55 4.58 -2.08 -9.36
C ASN A 55 3.70 -1.73 -8.14
N VAL A 56 2.64 -0.98 -8.43
CA VAL A 56 1.71 -0.39 -7.47
C VAL A 56 0.27 -0.56 -7.95
N ILE A 57 -0.65 -0.58 -6.98
CA ILE A 57 -2.09 -0.51 -7.21
C ILE A 57 -2.64 0.66 -6.41
N ARG A 58 -3.27 1.62 -7.09
CA ARG A 58 -4.04 2.69 -6.46
C ARG A 58 -5.52 2.34 -6.49
N THR A 59 -6.19 2.53 -5.36
CA THR A 59 -7.64 2.41 -5.24
C THR A 59 -8.19 3.77 -4.85
N LEU A 60 -9.18 4.25 -5.60
CA LEU A 60 -9.95 5.44 -5.28
C LEU A 60 -11.33 5.02 -4.79
N TYR A 61 -11.83 5.75 -3.80
CA TYR A 61 -13.13 5.53 -3.20
C TYR A 61 -14.03 6.73 -3.49
N ASP A 62 -15.34 6.49 -3.64
CA ASP A 62 -16.35 7.55 -3.73
C ASP A 62 -16.70 8.11 -2.35
N GLU A 63 -17.59 9.10 -2.29
CA GLU A 63 -18.03 9.74 -1.05
C GLU A 63 -18.78 8.81 -0.07
N ARG A 64 -19.07 7.58 -0.49
CA ARG A 64 -19.77 6.55 0.28
C ARG A 64 -18.82 5.42 0.73
N ASP A 65 -17.51 5.61 0.59
CA ASP A 65 -16.46 4.61 0.83
C ASP A 65 -16.57 3.36 -0.07
N LEU A 66 -17.20 3.47 -1.25
CA LEU A 66 -17.23 2.39 -2.25
C LEU A 66 -16.08 2.57 -3.23
N ILE A 67 -15.48 1.46 -3.69
CA ILE A 67 -14.38 1.51 -4.66
C ILE A 67 -14.89 2.15 -5.94
N PHE A 68 -14.40 3.32 -6.29
CA PHE A 68 -14.74 4.01 -7.55
C PHE A 68 -13.81 3.57 -8.68
N GLN A 69 -12.51 3.47 -8.40
CA GLN A 69 -11.51 3.19 -9.43
C GLN A 69 -10.34 2.39 -8.88
N VAL A 70 -9.82 1.45 -9.68
CA VAL A 70 -8.58 0.72 -9.44
C VAL A 70 -7.63 0.97 -10.59
N ILE A 71 -6.47 1.54 -10.29
CA ILE A 71 -5.41 1.84 -11.25
C ILE A 71 -4.23 0.92 -10.95
N ARG A 72 -3.77 0.16 -11.95
CA ARG A 72 -2.57 -0.67 -11.87
C ARG A 72 -1.46 -0.03 -12.68
N ALA A 73 -0.24 -0.07 -12.15
CA ALA A 73 0.92 0.54 -12.78
C ALA A 73 0.70 2.02 -13.10
N GLU A 74 0.24 2.78 -12.10
CA GLU A 74 0.01 4.21 -12.23
C GLU A 74 1.27 4.92 -12.73
N SER A 75 1.14 5.78 -13.75
CA SER A 75 2.24 6.47 -14.43
C SER A 75 3.13 5.59 -15.33
N ASP A 76 2.79 4.31 -15.51
CA ASP A 76 3.44 3.43 -16.51
C ASP A 76 2.70 3.46 -17.86
N PRO A 77 3.39 3.31 -19.00
CA PRO A 77 2.72 3.13 -20.30
C PRO A 77 1.77 1.93 -20.36
N ASN A 78 2.01 0.89 -19.54
CA ASN A 78 1.13 -0.28 -19.42
C ASN A 78 0.06 -0.12 -18.33
N GLN A 79 -0.16 1.12 -17.86
CA GLN A 79 -1.21 1.41 -16.90
C GLN A 79 -2.56 0.85 -17.38
N SER A 80 -3.30 0.28 -16.44
CA SER A 80 -4.68 -0.10 -16.66
C SER A 80 -5.57 0.45 -15.56
N THR A 81 -6.78 0.84 -15.97
CA THR A 81 -7.79 1.41 -15.07
C THR A 81 -9.03 0.55 -15.17
N THR A 82 -9.62 0.23 -14.02
CA THR A 82 -10.95 -0.37 -13.91
C THR A 82 -11.81 0.56 -13.08
N GLN A 83 -12.97 0.95 -13.59
CA GLN A 83 -13.93 1.82 -12.89
C GLN A 83 -15.11 0.99 -12.44
N TYR A 84 -15.72 1.34 -11.32
CA TYR A 84 -16.89 0.67 -10.78
C TYR A 84 -17.98 1.71 -10.55
N ASP A 85 -19.17 1.44 -11.08
CA ASP A 85 -20.33 2.31 -10.85
C ASP A 85 -21.38 1.56 -10.05
N TYR A 86 -22.06 2.28 -9.15
CA TYR A 86 -23.05 1.74 -8.23
C TYR A 86 -24.36 2.51 -8.34
N ASP A 87 -25.46 1.83 -8.08
CA ASP A 87 -26.75 2.49 -7.88
C ASP A 87 -26.80 3.27 -6.54
N GLY A 88 -27.92 3.94 -6.28
CA GLY A 88 -28.11 4.71 -5.04
C GLY A 88 -28.18 3.86 -3.77
N ASN A 89 -28.38 2.54 -3.88
CA ASN A 89 -28.38 1.61 -2.76
C ASN A 89 -27.01 0.95 -2.53
N GLY A 90 -26.01 1.27 -3.37
CA GLY A 90 -24.67 0.68 -3.30
C GLY A 90 -24.54 -0.66 -4.03
N ASN A 91 -25.48 -1.03 -4.90
CA ASN A 91 -25.32 -2.22 -5.74
C ASN A 91 -24.49 -1.89 -6.98
N MET A 92 -23.51 -2.73 -7.29
CA MET A 92 -22.66 -2.55 -8.48
C MET A 92 -23.48 -2.73 -9.76
N LEU A 93 -23.39 -1.74 -10.65
CA LEU A 93 -24.01 -1.74 -11.97
C LEU A 93 -23.01 -2.21 -13.04
N THR A 94 -21.78 -1.67 -13.00
CA THR A 94 -20.78 -1.82 -14.07
C THR A 94 -19.36 -1.91 -13.53
N LYS A 95 -18.47 -2.48 -14.36
CA LYS A 95 -17.03 -2.62 -14.15
C LYS A 95 -16.28 -2.46 -15.47
#